data_AF-A0A0M2HH74-F1
#
_entry.id   AF-A0A0M2HH74-F1
#
_cell.length_a   1.000
_cell.length_b   1.000
_cell.length_c   1.000
_cell.angle_alpha   90.00
_cell.angle_beta   90.00
_cell.angle_gamma   90.00
#
_symmetry.space_group_name_H-M   'P 1'
#
loop_
_entity.id
_entity.type
_entity.pdbx_description
1 polymer ?
#
loop_
_entity_poly.entity_id
_entity_poly.type
_entity_poly.pdbx_seq_one_letter_code
_entity_poly.pdbx_strand_id
1 'polypeptide(L)'
;MERGWLVIVVTGLFCVVMIAAALQGAPNIRPISSTSEPLPAEPLPEISGTPSPTPTPPPEPGVVAGVLGAIMLGILVLLCLVGLVLLVLWVIRMLIRLWRDRPLPRRDGGAVGLAPGDAPSDVEPHVVEAAIRRGIAGALEEIEGHAVPADAIVAAWIGLEESAADAGITRGQSETPGEFTVRIISRRSGISADAQTLLRLYERVRFGTYVAVEDDRSAARTALQSIEAGWR
;
A
#
# COMPACT_ATOMS: atom_id res chain seq x y z
N MET A 1 -3.47 -24.50 10.36
CA MET A 1 -4.85 -24.12 10.73
C MET A 1 -5.24 -22.72 10.26
N GLU A 2 -4.28 -21.82 10.00
CA GLU A 2 -4.55 -20.40 9.67
C GLU A 2 -5.04 -20.14 8.23
N ARG A 3 -4.72 -21.03 7.28
CA ARG A 3 -5.21 -20.93 5.89
C ARG A 3 -6.73 -21.10 5.76
N GLY A 4 -7.35 -21.88 6.65
CA GLY A 4 -8.80 -22.10 6.63
C GLY A 4 -9.59 -20.85 7.01
N TRP A 5 -9.06 -20.06 7.96
CA TRP A 5 -9.74 -18.86 8.42
C TRP A 5 -9.78 -17.76 7.36
N LEU A 6 -8.71 -17.63 6.57
CA LEU A 6 -8.66 -16.74 5.40
C LEU A 6 -9.71 -17.08 4.35
N VAL A 7 -9.84 -18.36 4.01
CA VAL A 7 -10.85 -18.81 3.05
C VAL A 7 -12.25 -18.54 3.59
N ILE A 8 -12.49 -18.76 4.89
CA ILE A 8 -13.77 -18.48 5.54
C ILE A 8 -14.10 -16.97 5.50
N VAL A 9 -13.12 -16.11 5.79
CA VAL A 9 -13.33 -14.65 5.80
C VAL A 9 -13.56 -14.11 4.39
N VAL A 10 -12.77 -14.54 3.39
CA VAL A 10 -12.94 -14.13 2.00
C VAL A 10 -14.27 -14.63 1.43
N THR A 11 -14.63 -15.88 1.69
CA THR A 11 -15.90 -16.46 1.25
C THR A 11 -17.09 -15.77 1.94
N GLY A 12 -16.97 -15.47 3.24
CA GLY A 12 -17.98 -14.74 3.99
C GLY A 12 -18.19 -13.33 3.44
N LEU A 13 -17.11 -12.60 3.17
CA LEU A 13 -17.18 -11.26 2.57
C LEU A 13 -17.80 -11.31 1.17
N PHE A 14 -17.42 -12.29 0.34
CA PHE A 14 -17.98 -12.50 -0.99
C PHE A 14 -19.49 -12.79 -0.94
N CYS A 15 -19.94 -13.64 -0.01
CA CYS A 15 -21.37 -13.91 0.19
C CYS A 15 -22.13 -12.65 0.62
N VAL A 16 -21.58 -11.82 1.50
CA VAL A 16 -22.22 -10.56 1.93
C VAL A 16 -22.36 -9.59 0.75
N VAL A 17 -21.32 -9.46 -0.09
CA VAL A 17 -21.37 -8.62 -1.30
C VAL A 17 -22.39 -9.16 -2.30
N MET A 18 -22.44 -10.47 -2.52
CA MET A 18 -23.41 -11.11 -3.41
C MET A 18 -24.85 -10.93 -2.92
N ILE A 19 -25.10 -11.04 -1.62
CA ILE A 19 -26.42 -10.82 -1.02
C ILE A 19 -26.82 -9.34 -1.17
N ALA A 20 -25.90 -8.41 -0.93
CA ALA A 20 -26.15 -6.98 -1.14
C ALA A 20 -26.47 -6.65 -2.60
N ALA A 21 -25.75 -7.27 -3.55
CA ALA A 21 -26.03 -7.12 -4.99
C ALA A 21 -27.36 -7.76 -5.41
N ALA A 22 -27.72 -8.91 -4.83
CA ALA A 22 -29.01 -9.56 -5.07
C ALA A 22 -30.20 -8.73 -4.53
N LEU A 23 -29.99 -8.00 -3.43
CA LEU A 23 -30.98 -7.10 -2.83
C LEU A 23 -31.17 -5.79 -3.63
N GLN A 24 -30.29 -5.47 -4.60
CA GLN A 24 -30.42 -4.30 -5.49
C GLN A 24 -31.39 -4.50 -6.67
N GLY A 25 -32.25 -5.54 -6.59
CA GLY A 25 -33.59 -5.63 -7.20
C GLY A 25 -33.94 -4.76 -8.41
N ALA A 26 -34.08 -5.44 -9.55
CA ALA A 26 -34.96 -5.22 -10.72
C ALA A 26 -34.89 -3.87 -11.48
N PRO A 27 -34.48 -3.87 -12.78
CA PRO A 27 -34.63 -2.71 -13.65
C PRO A 27 -36.11 -2.41 -13.91
N ASN A 28 -36.56 -1.19 -13.57
CA ASN A 28 -37.91 -0.72 -13.85
C ASN A 28 -38.03 -0.33 -15.33
N ILE A 29 -38.51 -1.26 -16.15
CA ILE A 29 -38.84 -1.00 -17.55
C ILE A 29 -40.27 -0.44 -17.59
N ARG A 30 -40.39 0.88 -17.83
CA ARG A 30 -41.68 1.54 -18.08
C ARG A 30 -42.27 1.02 -19.41
N PRO A 31 -43.48 0.44 -19.43
CA PRO A 31 -44.16 0.15 -20.69
C PRO A 31 -44.67 1.46 -21.31
N ILE A 32 -44.37 1.65 -22.60
CA ILE A 32 -44.92 2.75 -23.40
C ILE A 32 -46.38 2.37 -23.72
N SER A 33 -47.34 2.97 -23.04
CA SER A 33 -48.75 2.81 -23.37
C SER A 33 -49.05 3.56 -24.66
N SER A 34 -49.25 2.82 -25.75
CA SER A 34 -49.83 3.35 -27.00
C SER A 34 -51.30 3.65 -26.77
N THR A 35 -51.64 4.92 -26.57
CA THR A 35 -53.03 5.39 -26.61
C THR A 35 -53.52 5.29 -28.05
N SER A 36 -54.32 4.27 -28.34
CA SER A 36 -55.19 4.26 -29.52
C SER A 36 -56.27 5.31 -29.31
N GLU A 37 -56.29 6.33 -30.16
CA GLU A 37 -57.29 7.39 -30.18
C GLU A 37 -58.53 6.89 -30.96
N PRO A 38 -59.72 6.72 -30.35
CA PRO A 38 -60.95 6.47 -31.09
C PRO A 38 -61.64 7.81 -31.42
N LEU A 39 -62.06 7.93 -32.68
CA LEU A 39 -62.78 9.08 -33.26
C LEU A 39 -64.11 9.43 -32.54
N PRO A 40 -64.62 10.68 -32.68
CA PRO A 40 -65.72 11.22 -31.87
C PRO A 40 -67.12 11.13 -32.51
N ALA A 41 -68.15 10.86 -31.69
CA ALA A 41 -69.59 11.27 -31.77
C ALA A 41 -70.43 10.32 -30.86
N GLU A 42 -71.50 10.66 -30.11
CA GLU A 42 -72.46 11.79 -29.99
C GLU A 42 -73.06 11.78 -28.53
N PRO A 43 -73.80 12.83 -28.06
CA PRO A 43 -74.15 13.01 -26.64
C PRO A 43 -75.57 12.52 -26.26
N LEU A 44 -75.74 11.98 -25.03
CA LEU A 44 -77.03 11.77 -24.35
C LEU A 44 -76.92 12.25 -22.87
N PRO A 45 -78.02 12.57 -22.16
CA PRO A 45 -78.10 13.68 -21.21
C PRO A 45 -77.57 13.36 -19.81
N GLU A 46 -77.13 14.42 -19.14
CA GLU A 46 -76.59 14.47 -17.78
C GLU A 46 -77.52 13.82 -16.73
N ILE A 47 -76.96 12.87 -15.99
CA ILE A 47 -77.46 12.45 -14.68
C ILE A 47 -76.39 12.82 -13.65
N SER A 48 -76.76 13.78 -12.80
CA SER A 48 -76.31 14.05 -11.43
C SER A 48 -74.87 13.68 -11.05
N GLY A 49 -74.05 14.73 -10.95
CA GLY A 49 -73.26 15.02 -9.75
C GLY A 49 -72.43 13.88 -9.16
N THR A 50 -71.20 13.73 -9.66
CA THR A 50 -70.06 13.29 -8.85
C THR A 50 -68.90 14.21 -9.22
N PRO A 51 -68.24 14.90 -8.27
CA PRO A 51 -67.04 15.65 -8.60
C PRO A 51 -65.99 14.64 -9.09
N SER A 52 -65.61 14.78 -10.36
CA SER A 52 -64.46 14.07 -10.92
C SER A 52 -63.26 14.29 -9.99
N PRO A 53 -62.51 13.25 -9.59
CA PRO A 53 -61.26 13.47 -8.87
C PRO A 53 -60.33 14.26 -9.80
N THR A 54 -59.98 15.47 -9.40
CA THR A 54 -58.86 16.22 -9.96
C THR A 54 -57.67 15.27 -10.08
N PRO A 55 -57.01 15.16 -11.25
CA PRO A 55 -55.79 14.38 -11.34
C PRO A 55 -54.76 15.02 -10.41
N THR A 56 -54.48 14.36 -9.29
CA THR A 56 -53.36 14.71 -8.40
C THR A 56 -52.10 14.70 -9.26
N PRO A 57 -51.34 15.81 -9.36
CA PRO A 57 -50.05 15.78 -10.03
C PRO A 57 -49.19 14.70 -9.35
N PRO A 58 -48.48 13.86 -10.12
CA PRO A 58 -47.60 12.87 -9.52
C PRO A 58 -46.65 13.58 -8.56
N PRO A 59 -46.38 13.03 -7.37
CA PRO A 59 -45.43 13.65 -6.45
C PRO A 59 -44.10 13.73 -7.20
N GLU A 60 -43.67 14.95 -7.53
CA GLU A 60 -42.32 15.14 -8.04
C GLU A 60 -41.39 14.54 -6.99
N PRO A 61 -40.45 13.65 -7.36
CA PRO A 61 -39.48 13.15 -6.42
C PRO A 61 -38.74 14.37 -5.89
N GLY A 62 -39.09 14.79 -4.67
CA GLY A 62 -38.62 16.05 -4.12
C GLY A 62 -37.12 16.08 -4.24
N VAL A 63 -36.55 17.19 -4.72
CA VAL A 63 -35.11 17.40 -4.90
C VAL A 63 -34.30 16.88 -3.69
N VAL A 64 -34.90 16.98 -2.51
CA VAL A 64 -34.44 16.40 -1.23
C VAL A 64 -34.14 14.88 -1.28
N ALA A 65 -34.99 14.06 -1.90
CA ALA A 65 -34.81 12.62 -2.05
C ALA A 65 -33.64 12.28 -2.99
N GLY A 66 -33.47 13.05 -4.07
CA GLY A 66 -32.33 12.93 -4.98
C GLY A 66 -31.00 13.30 -4.31
N VAL A 67 -30.99 14.38 -3.52
CA VAL A 67 -29.82 14.83 -2.76
C VAL A 67 -29.44 13.81 -1.67
N LEU A 68 -30.41 13.28 -0.92
CA LEU A 68 -30.15 12.22 0.07
C LEU A 68 -29.58 10.96 -0.59
N GLY A 69 -30.09 10.57 -1.76
CA GLY A 69 -29.58 9.43 -2.54
C GLY A 69 -28.12 9.63 -2.98
N ALA A 70 -27.78 10.84 -3.46
CA ALA A 70 -26.42 11.17 -3.86
C ALA A 70 -25.44 11.17 -2.68
N ILE A 71 -25.86 11.67 -1.51
CA ILE A 71 -25.05 11.64 -0.28
C ILE A 71 -24.84 10.21 0.19
N MET A 72 -25.89 9.38 0.21
CA MET A 72 -25.78 7.95 0.56
C MET A 72 -24.83 7.20 -0.39
N LEU A 73 -24.91 7.46 -1.69
CA LEU A 73 -24.00 6.88 -2.67
C LEU A 73 -22.55 7.33 -2.44
N GLY A 74 -22.34 8.62 -2.16
CA GLY A 74 -21.01 9.16 -1.84
C GLY A 74 -20.40 8.52 -0.59
N ILE A 75 -21.20 8.35 0.47
CA ILE A 75 -20.78 7.67 1.70
C ILE A 75 -20.44 6.20 1.41
N LEU A 76 -21.23 5.52 0.58
CA LEU A 76 -20.98 4.13 0.20
C LEU A 76 -19.68 3.98 -0.59
N VAL A 77 -19.44 4.84 -1.58
CA VAL A 77 -18.18 4.82 -2.37
C VAL A 77 -16.99 5.11 -1.46
N LEU A 78 -17.11 6.07 -0.54
CA LEU A 78 -16.06 6.38 0.43
C LEU A 78 -15.76 5.18 1.33
N LEU A 79 -16.79 4.51 1.87
CA LEU A 79 -16.63 3.29 2.66
C LEU A 79 -15.97 2.15 1.87
N CYS A 80 -16.37 1.96 0.60
CA CYS A 80 -15.73 0.99 -0.29
C CYS A 80 -14.25 1.31 -0.53
N LEU A 81 -13.90 2.58 -0.76
CA LEU A 81 -12.53 3.02 -0.96
C LEU A 81 -11.69 2.79 0.30
N VAL A 82 -12.21 3.16 1.47
CA VAL A 82 -11.54 2.92 2.77
C VAL A 82 -11.35 1.43 3.01
N GLY A 83 -12.38 0.62 2.74
CA GLY A 83 -12.30 -0.84 2.84
C GLY A 83 -11.23 -1.44 1.91
N LEU A 84 -11.15 -0.96 0.67
CA LEU A 84 -10.12 -1.38 -0.30
C LEU A 84 -8.72 -1.03 0.19
N VAL A 85 -8.51 0.19 0.69
CA VAL A 85 -7.21 0.63 1.23
C VAL A 85 -6.81 -0.24 2.43
N LEU A 86 -7.73 -0.50 3.36
CA LEU A 86 -7.46 -1.35 4.51
C LEU A 86 -7.16 -2.80 4.10
N LEU A 87 -7.87 -3.34 3.12
CA LEU A 87 -7.61 -4.67 2.56
C LEU A 87 -6.21 -4.75 1.94
N VAL A 88 -5.83 -3.75 1.13
CA VAL A 88 -4.49 -3.68 0.51
C VAL A 88 -3.41 -3.63 1.59
N LEU A 89 -3.55 -2.74 2.57
CA LEU A 89 -2.61 -2.63 3.69
C LEU A 89 -2.51 -3.94 4.49
N TRP A 90 -3.63 -4.63 4.68
CA TRP A 90 -3.67 -5.90 5.38
C TRP A 90 -2.99 -7.03 4.59
N VAL A 91 -3.23 -7.12 3.28
CA VAL A 91 -2.57 -8.07 2.37
C VAL A 91 -1.06 -7.83 2.34
N ILE A 92 -0.63 -6.57 2.24
CA ILE A 92 0.80 -6.20 2.31
C ILE A 92 1.40 -6.66 3.64
N ARG A 93 0.74 -6.35 4.77
CA ARG A 93 1.20 -6.80 6.09
C ARG A 93 1.27 -8.32 6.22
N MET A 94 0.30 -9.02 5.66
CA MET A 94 0.23 -10.47 5.69
C MET A 94 1.33 -11.08 4.82
N LEU A 95 1.58 -10.52 3.64
CA LEU A 95 2.67 -10.96 2.76
C LEU A 95 4.02 -10.78 3.46
N ILE A 96 4.25 -9.62 4.07
CA ILE A 96 5.45 -9.35 4.89
C ILE A 96 5.58 -10.36 6.03
N ARG A 97 4.50 -10.67 6.76
CA ARG A 97 4.53 -11.68 7.84
C ARG A 97 4.82 -13.08 7.34
N LEU A 98 4.18 -13.48 6.25
CA LEU A 98 4.37 -14.81 5.65
C LEU A 98 5.79 -15.00 5.12
N TRP A 99 6.42 -13.91 4.69
CA TRP A 99 7.82 -13.88 4.28
C TRP A 99 8.77 -13.89 5.50
N ARG A 100 8.34 -13.34 6.64
CA ARG A 100 9.11 -13.28 7.88
C ARG A 100 9.14 -14.59 8.68
N ASP A 101 8.11 -15.42 8.55
CA ASP A 101 7.94 -16.62 9.38
C ASP A 101 8.46 -17.92 8.72
N ARG A 102 9.29 -17.83 7.66
CA ARG A 102 10.01 -19.03 7.18
C ARG A 102 11.10 -19.41 8.19
N PRO A 103 11.07 -20.63 8.77
CA PRO A 103 12.01 -21.01 9.80
C PRO A 103 13.39 -21.25 9.17
N LEU A 104 14.39 -20.44 9.52
CA LEU A 104 15.79 -20.81 9.35
C LEU A 104 16.41 -21.25 10.68
N PRO A 105 17.23 -22.31 10.67
CA PRO A 105 17.79 -22.90 11.87
C PRO A 105 18.69 -21.91 12.62
N ARG A 106 18.50 -21.92 13.94
CA ARG A 106 19.17 -21.14 14.96
C ARG A 106 20.69 -21.29 14.85
N ARG A 107 21.42 -20.18 14.74
CA ARG A 107 22.85 -20.15 15.07
C ARG A 107 23.04 -19.18 16.21
N ASP A 108 23.53 -19.75 17.31
CA ASP A 108 23.65 -19.12 18.61
C ASP A 108 24.57 -17.89 18.58
N GLY A 109 24.17 -16.88 19.34
CA GLY A 109 24.98 -15.70 19.59
C GLY A 109 26.24 -16.06 20.37
N GLY A 110 27.38 -15.57 19.90
CA GLY A 110 28.64 -15.70 20.62
C GLY A 110 29.82 -15.15 19.80
N ALA A 111 30.39 -14.07 20.30
CA ALA A 111 31.68 -13.46 19.94
C ALA A 111 31.70 -12.51 18.72
N VAL A 112 31.99 -11.26 19.07
CA VAL A 112 32.54 -10.20 18.24
C VAL A 112 33.71 -10.75 17.41
N GLY A 113 33.50 -10.87 16.11
CA GLY A 113 34.50 -11.30 15.15
C GLY A 113 33.93 -11.13 13.75
N LEU A 114 34.29 -10.03 13.09
CA LEU A 114 33.92 -9.70 11.72
C LEU A 114 34.51 -10.74 10.77
N ALA A 115 33.79 -11.84 10.55
CA ALA A 115 34.05 -12.82 9.50
C ALA A 115 32.77 -13.00 8.67
N PRO A 116 32.84 -13.03 7.33
CA PRO A 116 31.65 -13.12 6.50
C PRO A 116 30.99 -14.48 6.71
N GLY A 117 29.79 -14.48 7.30
CA GLY A 117 28.94 -15.65 7.32
C GLY A 117 28.38 -15.89 5.92
N ASP A 118 29.10 -16.68 5.12
CA ASP A 118 28.59 -17.27 3.88
C ASP A 118 27.52 -18.31 4.24
N ALA A 119 26.27 -17.85 4.27
CA ALA A 119 25.14 -18.75 4.03
C ALA A 119 24.99 -18.88 2.51
N PRO A 120 24.95 -20.09 1.93
CA PRO A 120 24.62 -20.25 0.53
C PRO A 120 23.16 -19.82 0.33
N SER A 121 22.99 -18.62 -0.23
CA SER A 121 21.74 -18.24 -0.88
C SER A 121 21.79 -18.80 -2.30
N ASP A 122 20.78 -19.56 -2.71
CA ASP A 122 20.57 -19.99 -4.10
C ASP A 122 20.20 -18.82 -5.03
N VAL A 123 20.52 -17.58 -4.62
CA VAL A 123 20.24 -16.37 -5.38
C VAL A 123 21.43 -16.10 -6.28
N GLU A 124 21.12 -15.94 -7.56
CA GLU A 124 22.12 -15.69 -8.58
C GLU A 124 22.89 -14.39 -8.27
N PRO A 125 24.24 -14.43 -8.17
CA PRO A 125 25.04 -13.30 -7.69
C PRO A 125 24.79 -11.98 -8.44
N HIS A 126 24.53 -12.04 -9.74
CA HIS A 126 24.31 -10.85 -10.56
C HIS A 126 23.03 -10.07 -10.17
N VAL A 127 22.01 -10.75 -9.64
CA VAL A 127 20.75 -10.11 -9.21
C VAL A 127 21.00 -9.30 -7.95
N VAL A 128 21.76 -9.87 -7.01
CA VAL A 128 22.18 -9.21 -5.76
C VAL A 128 22.98 -7.96 -6.07
N GLU A 129 24.00 -8.07 -6.94
CA GLU A 129 24.86 -6.95 -7.31
C GLU A 129 24.07 -5.82 -8.00
N ALA A 130 23.15 -6.16 -8.90
CA ALA A 130 22.31 -5.19 -9.59
C ALA A 130 21.37 -4.46 -8.64
N ALA A 131 20.77 -5.16 -7.68
CA ALA A 131 19.90 -4.56 -6.66
C ALA A 131 20.68 -3.59 -5.77
N ILE A 132 21.86 -3.99 -5.29
CA ILE A 132 22.69 -3.14 -4.42
C ILE A 132 23.19 -1.91 -5.16
N ARG A 133 23.69 -2.07 -6.39
CA ARG A 133 24.14 -0.92 -7.21
C ARG A 133 23.01 0.08 -7.48
N ARG A 134 21.81 -0.42 -7.79
CA ARG A 134 20.63 0.43 -7.97
C ARG A 134 20.30 1.19 -6.69
N GLY A 135 20.35 0.51 -5.54
CA GLY A 135 20.11 1.12 -4.24
C GLY A 135 21.11 2.22 -3.88
N ILE A 136 22.40 1.99 -4.15
CA ILE A 136 23.44 3.00 -3.90
C ILE A 136 23.22 4.23 -4.79
N ALA A 137 22.88 4.03 -6.07
CA ALA A 137 22.57 5.14 -6.96
C ALA A 137 21.34 5.93 -6.49
N GLY A 138 20.26 5.24 -6.11
CA GLY A 138 19.06 5.88 -5.55
C GLY A 138 19.35 6.64 -4.26
N ALA A 139 20.16 6.08 -3.35
CA ALA A 139 20.54 6.74 -2.12
C ALA A 139 21.35 8.04 -2.36
N LEU A 140 22.17 8.08 -3.40
CA LEU A 140 22.88 9.30 -3.84
C LEU A 140 21.93 10.34 -4.46
N GLU A 141 20.82 9.93 -5.06
CA GLU A 141 19.79 10.87 -5.51
C GLU A 141 19.01 11.43 -4.31
N GLU A 142 18.62 10.57 -3.38
CA GLU A 142 17.86 10.94 -2.18
C GLU A 142 18.62 11.89 -1.24
N ILE A 143 19.95 11.71 -1.12
CA ILE A 143 20.79 12.59 -0.28
C ILE A 143 20.87 14.02 -0.84
N GLU A 144 20.66 14.21 -2.15
CA GLU A 144 20.65 15.54 -2.79
C GLU A 144 19.24 16.11 -2.97
N GLY A 145 18.22 15.27 -3.10
CA GLY A 145 16.84 15.70 -3.36
C GLY A 145 16.12 16.38 -2.19
N HIS A 146 16.62 16.19 -0.95
CA HIS A 146 15.95 16.70 0.25
C HIS A 146 16.57 18.02 0.74
N ALA A 147 15.72 19.00 1.08
CA ALA A 147 16.18 20.30 1.60
C ALA A 147 16.78 20.20 3.02
N VAL A 148 16.20 19.40 3.90
CA VAL A 148 16.65 19.22 5.29
C VAL A 148 17.72 18.13 5.39
N PRO A 149 18.87 18.37 6.05
CA PRO A 149 19.95 17.37 6.15
C PRO A 149 19.52 16.06 6.81
N ALA A 150 18.70 16.15 7.85
CA ALA A 150 18.18 14.98 8.56
C ALA A 150 17.34 14.08 7.64
N ASP A 151 16.40 14.67 6.90
CA ASP A 151 15.51 13.95 5.99
C ASP A 151 16.29 13.30 4.85
N ALA A 152 17.29 14.01 4.32
CA ALA A 152 18.19 13.48 3.29
C ALA A 152 18.90 12.19 3.75
N ILE A 153 19.50 12.22 4.95
CA ILE A 153 20.24 11.08 5.51
C ILE A 153 19.28 9.91 5.77
N VAL A 154 18.09 10.20 6.29
CA VAL A 154 17.07 9.16 6.57
C VAL A 154 16.55 8.54 5.29
N ALA A 155 16.21 9.34 4.27
CA ALA A 155 15.71 8.86 2.98
C ALA A 155 16.76 7.99 2.27
N ALA A 156 18.01 8.46 2.21
CA ALA A 156 19.10 7.72 1.61
C ALA A 156 19.33 6.36 2.30
N TRP A 157 19.29 6.32 3.64
CA TRP A 157 19.41 5.06 4.38
C TRP A 157 18.24 4.11 4.15
N ILE A 158 17.00 4.61 4.19
CA ILE A 158 15.80 3.78 3.96
C ILE A 158 15.83 3.18 2.54
N GLY A 159 16.21 3.95 1.52
CA GLY A 159 16.36 3.44 0.16
C GLY A 159 17.40 2.31 0.04
N LEU A 160 18.48 2.37 0.82
CA LEU A 160 19.44 1.27 0.93
C LEU A 160 18.86 0.05 1.63
N GLU A 161 18.09 0.22 2.71
CA GLU A 161 17.44 -0.91 3.40
C GLU A 161 16.44 -1.64 2.49
N GLU A 162 15.65 -0.87 1.73
CA GLU A 162 14.71 -1.42 0.73
C GLU A 162 15.44 -2.18 -0.36
N SER A 163 16.51 -1.60 -0.91
CA SER A 163 17.31 -2.25 -1.96
C SER A 163 18.04 -3.51 -1.46
N ALA A 164 18.48 -3.51 -0.19
CA ALA A 164 19.05 -4.70 0.44
C ALA A 164 18.00 -5.80 0.64
N ALA A 165 16.75 -5.44 0.98
CA ALA A 165 15.65 -6.38 1.09
C ALA A 165 15.26 -6.98 -0.28
N ASP A 166 15.35 -6.19 -1.34
CA ASP A 166 15.09 -6.60 -2.72
C ASP A 166 16.19 -7.49 -3.32
N ALA A 167 17.37 -7.55 -2.70
CA ALA A 167 18.49 -8.38 -3.15
C ALA A 167 18.21 -9.89 -3.02
N GLY A 168 17.04 -10.30 -2.49
CA GLY A 168 16.62 -11.70 -2.40
C GLY A 168 17.35 -12.50 -1.30
N ILE A 169 18.20 -11.85 -0.50
CA ILE A 169 18.92 -12.47 0.60
C ILE A 169 18.09 -12.36 1.88
N THR A 170 17.98 -13.47 2.60
CA THR A 170 17.21 -13.50 3.84
C THR A 170 18.01 -12.88 4.99
N ARG A 171 17.32 -12.08 5.80
CA ARG A 171 17.82 -11.54 7.07
C ARG A 171 17.82 -12.61 8.17
N GLY A 172 18.80 -12.56 9.07
CA GLY A 172 18.80 -13.40 10.28
C GLY A 172 17.59 -13.14 11.18
N GLN A 173 17.17 -14.14 11.96
CA GLN A 173 15.97 -14.05 12.81
C GLN A 173 16.02 -12.89 13.82
N SER A 174 17.20 -12.66 14.41
CA SER A 174 17.45 -11.58 15.37
C SER A 174 18.20 -10.40 14.76
N GLU A 175 18.53 -10.45 13.47
CA GLU A 175 19.28 -9.40 12.79
C GLU A 175 18.33 -8.21 12.53
N THR A 176 18.80 -7.00 12.84
CA THR A 176 18.05 -5.77 12.60
C THR A 176 18.11 -5.38 11.12
N PRO A 177 17.17 -4.55 10.61
CA PRO A 177 17.24 -4.03 9.25
C PRO A 177 18.58 -3.32 8.94
N GLY A 178 19.11 -2.57 9.91
CA GLY A 178 20.37 -1.86 9.73
C GLY A 178 21.58 -2.78 9.65
N GLU A 179 21.68 -3.76 10.56
CA GLU A 179 22.74 -4.79 10.53
C GLU A 179 22.71 -5.60 9.23
N PHE A 180 21.50 -5.96 8.79
CA PHE A 180 21.30 -6.65 7.51
C PHE A 180 21.83 -5.83 6.34
N THR A 181 21.44 -4.55 6.27
CA THR A 181 21.86 -3.64 5.19
C THR A 181 23.37 -3.48 5.17
N VAL A 182 24.00 -3.27 6.33
CA VAL A 182 25.47 -3.23 6.44
C VAL A 182 26.11 -4.54 5.98
N ARG A 183 25.57 -5.70 6.37
CA ARG A 183 26.09 -7.01 5.95
C ARG A 183 26.02 -7.20 4.43
N ILE A 184 24.92 -6.80 3.81
CA ILE A 184 24.70 -6.94 2.37
C ILE A 184 25.63 -6.01 1.59
N ILE A 185 25.68 -4.72 1.97
CA ILE A 185 26.56 -3.74 1.33
C ILE A 185 28.03 -4.12 1.52
N SER A 186 28.41 -4.64 2.69
CA SER A 186 29.79 -5.02 3.01
C SER A 186 30.24 -6.37 2.45
N ARG A 187 29.46 -7.00 1.55
CA ARG A 187 29.90 -8.22 0.86
C ARG A 187 31.16 -8.00 0.02
N ARG A 188 31.35 -6.78 -0.51
CA ARG A 188 32.61 -6.38 -1.14
C ARG A 188 33.58 -5.86 -0.07
N SER A 189 34.85 -6.24 -0.17
CA SER A 189 35.87 -5.82 0.78
C SER A 189 36.13 -4.32 0.71
N GLY A 190 36.50 -3.72 1.85
CA GLY A 190 36.97 -2.33 1.92
C GLY A 190 35.92 -1.25 2.20
N ILE A 191 34.61 -1.58 2.23
CA ILE A 191 33.53 -0.60 2.40
C ILE A 191 32.73 -0.73 3.71
N SER A 192 33.11 -1.67 4.58
CA SER A 192 32.38 -1.91 5.84
C SER A 192 32.43 -0.72 6.80
N ALA A 193 33.56 0.00 6.85
CA ALA A 193 33.70 1.18 7.72
C ALA A 193 32.77 2.32 7.28
N ASP A 194 32.61 2.51 5.97
CA ASP A 194 31.75 3.55 5.40
C ASP A 194 30.27 3.20 5.60
N ALA A 195 29.89 1.94 5.37
CA ALA A 195 28.54 1.46 5.62
C ALA A 195 28.15 1.62 7.11
N GLN A 196 29.06 1.32 8.04
CA GLN A 196 28.83 1.54 9.47
C GLN A 196 28.77 3.03 9.83
N THR A 197 29.55 3.87 9.17
CA THR A 197 29.51 5.33 9.38
C THR A 197 28.16 5.89 8.98
N LEU A 198 27.63 5.47 7.83
CA LEU A 198 26.31 5.86 7.38
C LEU A 198 25.20 5.37 8.33
N LEU A 199 25.27 4.12 8.80
CA LEU A 199 24.33 3.59 9.81
C LEU A 199 24.31 4.45 11.08
N ARG A 200 25.49 4.81 11.61
CA ARG A 200 25.58 5.66 12.82
C ARG A 200 24.99 7.04 12.61
N LEU A 201 25.19 7.64 11.43
CA LEU A 201 24.59 8.93 11.09
C LEU A 201 23.07 8.82 11.08
N TYR A 202 22.53 7.80 10.42
CA TYR A 202 21.10 7.51 10.40
C TYR A 202 20.52 7.32 11.81
N GLU A 203 21.12 6.46 12.64
CA GLU A 203 20.63 6.20 14.00
C GLU A 203 20.67 7.45 14.87
N ARG A 204 21.76 8.24 14.76
CA ARG A 204 21.92 9.50 15.50
C ARG A 204 20.85 10.51 15.13
N VAL A 205 20.52 10.62 13.85
CA VAL A 205 19.52 11.57 13.34
C VAL A 205 18.10 11.11 13.64
N ARG A 206 17.80 9.81 13.49
CA ARG A 206 16.45 9.28 13.62
C ARG A 206 16.02 9.07 15.07
N PHE A 207 16.93 8.58 15.90
CA PHE A 207 16.63 8.17 17.27
C PHE A 207 17.32 9.03 18.32
N GLY A 208 18.34 9.80 17.93
CA GLY A 208 18.98 10.77 18.82
C GLY A 208 18.18 12.07 18.93
N THR A 209 18.55 12.88 19.90
CA THR A 209 18.07 14.27 20.04
C THR A 209 18.86 15.26 19.18
N TYR A 210 19.63 14.74 18.21
CA TYR A 210 20.60 15.49 17.43
C TYR A 210 19.94 16.14 16.22
N VAL A 211 20.23 17.42 15.99
CA VAL A 211 19.82 18.15 14.78
C VAL A 211 20.94 18.06 13.76
N ALA A 212 20.70 17.38 12.65
CA ALA A 212 21.67 17.23 11.57
C ALA A 212 22.00 18.57 10.90
N VAL A 213 23.28 18.78 10.60
CA VAL A 213 23.78 19.93 9.85
C VAL A 213 24.28 19.51 8.46
N GLU A 214 24.62 20.45 7.60
CA GLU A 214 25.08 20.16 6.23
C GLU A 214 26.39 19.35 6.20
N ASP A 215 27.23 19.48 7.23
CA ASP A 215 28.43 18.65 7.37
C ASP A 215 28.09 17.17 7.56
N ASP A 216 27.00 16.84 8.26
CA ASP A 216 26.52 15.45 8.38
C ASP A 216 26.04 14.91 7.04
N ARG A 217 25.30 15.71 6.26
CA ARG A 217 24.89 15.34 4.90
C ARG A 217 26.12 15.10 4.04
N SER A 218 27.14 15.94 4.16
CA SER A 218 28.39 15.80 3.41
C SER A 218 29.20 14.57 3.81
N ALA A 219 29.21 14.22 5.10
CA ALA A 219 29.78 12.96 5.57
C ALA A 219 29.01 11.75 5.04
N ALA A 220 27.67 11.79 5.07
CA ALA A 220 26.83 10.72 4.51
C ALA A 220 27.04 10.55 3.00
N ARG A 221 27.09 11.66 2.25
CA ARG A 221 27.38 11.66 0.81
C ARG A 221 28.75 11.05 0.51
N THR A 222 29.77 11.41 1.28
CA THR A 222 31.13 10.86 1.12
C THR A 222 31.15 9.35 1.37
N ALA A 223 30.46 8.89 2.42
CA ALA A 223 30.34 7.46 2.70
C ALA A 223 29.63 6.71 1.57
N LEU A 224 28.52 7.26 1.05
CA LEU A 224 27.80 6.69 -0.09
C LEU A 224 28.66 6.59 -1.36
N GLN A 225 29.46 7.62 -1.66
CA GLN A 225 30.38 7.61 -2.81
C GLN A 225 31.51 6.59 -2.66
N SER A 226 32.04 6.42 -1.44
CA SER A 226 33.03 5.37 -1.16
C SER A 226 32.44 3.98 -1.34
N ILE A 227 31.22 3.77 -0.85
CA ILE A 227 30.46 2.53 -1.07
C ILE A 227 30.24 2.31 -2.56
N GLU A 228 29.79 3.32 -3.30
CA GLU A 228 29.58 3.23 -4.75
C GLU A 228 30.86 2.83 -5.49
N ALA A 229 32.00 3.45 -5.16
CA ALA A 229 33.30 3.12 -5.75
C ALA A 229 33.71 1.67 -5.45
N GLY A 230 33.42 1.17 -4.24
CA GLY A 230 33.62 -0.22 -3.87
C GLY A 230 32.69 -1.19 -4.60
N TRP A 231 31.62 -0.73 -5.25
CA TRP A 231 30.65 -1.54 -6.02
C TRP A 231 30.76 -1.38 -7.54
N ARG A 232 31.69 -0.57 -8.04
CA ARG A 232 32.06 -0.49 -9.47
C ARG A 232 33.00 -1.61 -9.90
#